data_AF-A0A2Z2DWR6-F1
#
_entry.id   AF-A0A2Z2DWR6-F1
#
_cell.length_a   1.000
_cell.length_b   1.000
_cell.length_c   1.000
_cell.angle_alpha   90.00
_cell.angle_beta   90.00
_cell.angle_gamma   90.00
#
_symmetry.space_group_name_H-M   'P 1'
#
loop_
_entity.id
_entity.type
_entity.pdbx_description
1 polymer ?
#
loop_
_entity_poly.entity_id
_entity_poly.type
_entity_poly.pdbx_seq_one_letter_code
_entity_poly.pdbx_strand_id
1 'polypeptide(L)'
;MSRLIIVFIVVSLICGSIALPSKNMANEDEKDEKRNPLAVAGAVIEGGTLTVTILEKVLQAIGSVSRKIAIGIDNESGLSWTAKNAYFVSGTSDVTLPYSVRSGKALLYDAQKTRGPVATGAVGVLAYHMSDGNTLA
;
A
#
# COMPACT_ATOMS: atom_id res chain seq x y z
N MET A 1 2.14 41.08 -15.18
CA MET A 1 2.67 40.05 -16.10
C MET A 1 3.63 39.16 -15.32
N SER A 2 3.12 38.10 -14.69
CA SER A 2 3.92 37.17 -13.88
C SER A 2 4.59 36.16 -14.81
N ARG A 3 5.92 36.06 -14.73
CA ARG A 3 6.73 35.15 -15.55
C ARG A 3 6.66 33.74 -14.96
N LEU A 4 6.23 32.80 -15.79
CA LEU A 4 6.20 31.36 -15.55
C LEU A 4 7.65 30.83 -15.53
N ILE A 5 8.07 30.18 -14.44
CA ILE A 5 9.35 29.46 -14.36
C ILE A 5 9.03 27.98 -14.55
N ILE A 6 9.41 27.42 -15.69
CA ILE A 6 9.34 25.99 -15.97
C ILE A 6 10.71 25.39 -15.62
N VAL A 7 10.76 24.48 -14.64
CA VAL A 7 11.97 23.74 -14.28
C VAL A 7 11.93 22.38 -14.99
N PHE A 8 12.80 22.19 -15.98
CA PHE A 8 13.07 20.88 -16.59
C PHE A 8 14.26 20.24 -15.87
N ILE A 9 14.01 19.17 -15.10
CA ILE A 9 15.10 18.33 -14.57
C ILE A 9 15.37 17.23 -15.58
N VAL A 10 16.48 17.34 -16.30
CA VAL A 10 17.03 16.28 -17.15
C VAL A 10 18.05 15.51 -16.30
N VAL A 11 17.74 14.27 -15.92
CA VAL A 11 18.72 13.38 -15.30
C VAL A 11 19.44 12.63 -16.42
N SER A 12 20.67 13.01 -16.70
CA SER A 12 21.56 12.29 -17.61
C SER A 12 22.09 11.03 -16.93
N LEU A 13 21.95 9.90 -17.61
CA LEU A 13 22.52 8.62 -17.24
C LEU A 13 24.05 8.70 -17.41
N ILE A 14 24.80 8.76 -16.32
CA ILE A 14 26.26 8.60 -16.37
C ILE A 14 26.57 7.14 -16.06
N CYS A 15 26.80 6.36 -17.12
CA CYS A 15 27.53 5.11 -17.05
C CYS A 15 28.99 5.44 -16.73
N GLY A 16 29.41 5.16 -15.49
CA GLY A 16 30.80 5.21 -15.07
C GLY A 16 31.10 3.99 -14.22
N SER A 17 31.81 3.01 -14.79
CA SER A 17 32.37 1.87 -14.07
C SER A 17 33.45 2.36 -13.11
N ILE A 18 33.16 2.42 -11.82
CA ILE A 18 34.17 2.63 -10.78
C ILE A 18 34.45 1.28 -10.14
N ALA A 19 35.63 0.73 -10.40
CA ALA A 19 36.13 -0.46 -9.74
C ALA A 19 36.33 -0.17 -8.24
N LEU A 20 35.58 -0.87 -7.39
CA LEU A 20 35.72 -0.81 -5.93
C LEU A 20 36.95 -1.63 -5.50
N PRO A 21 37.83 -1.07 -4.64
CA PRO A 21 38.96 -1.79 -4.08
C PRO A 21 38.49 -2.80 -3.03
N SER A 22 39.13 -3.97 -3.06
CA SER A 22 38.93 -5.07 -2.13
C SER A 22 39.47 -4.75 -0.74
N LYS A 23 38.75 -5.28 0.27
CA LYS A 23 39.17 -5.68 1.62
C LYS A 23 38.77 -4.74 2.76
N ASN A 24 37.73 -5.14 3.50
CA ASN A 24 37.87 -5.76 4.83
C ASN A 24 36.53 -6.36 5.25
N MET A 25 36.52 -7.67 5.48
CA MET A 25 35.43 -8.40 6.11
C MET A 25 35.31 -7.91 7.55
N ALA A 26 34.34 -7.05 7.81
CA ALA A 26 33.82 -6.79 9.14
C ALA A 26 32.33 -7.06 9.06
N ASN A 27 31.90 -8.08 9.80
CA ASN A 27 30.54 -8.61 9.87
C ASN A 27 29.52 -7.46 9.93
N GLU A 28 28.83 -7.24 8.82
CA GLU A 28 27.56 -6.55 8.83
C GLU A 28 26.58 -7.59 9.38
N ASP A 29 26.21 -7.42 10.65
CA ASP A 29 24.98 -7.99 11.15
C ASP A 29 23.87 -7.49 10.21
N GLU A 30 23.50 -8.31 9.22
CA GLU A 30 22.19 -8.27 8.60
C GLU A 30 21.20 -8.38 9.76
N LYS A 31 20.81 -7.23 10.31
CA LYS A 31 19.52 -7.12 10.97
C LYS A 31 18.53 -7.40 9.86
N ASP A 32 18.17 -8.66 9.74
CA ASP A 32 16.86 -9.10 9.29
C ASP A 32 15.88 -8.07 9.85
N GLU A 33 15.44 -7.15 8.99
CA GLU A 33 14.38 -6.23 9.31
C GLU A 33 13.18 -7.15 9.52
N LYS A 34 13.00 -7.62 10.77
CA LYS A 34 11.94 -8.53 11.19
C LYS A 34 10.69 -8.00 10.53
N ARG A 35 10.20 -8.73 9.51
CA ARG A 35 8.97 -8.41 8.80
C ARG A 35 7.95 -8.07 9.86
N ASN A 36 7.62 -6.79 10.02
CA ASN A 36 6.67 -6.39 11.04
C ASN A 36 5.35 -7.02 10.57
N PRO A 37 4.83 -8.08 11.23
CA PRO A 37 3.73 -8.86 10.69
C PRO A 37 2.43 -8.04 10.61
N LEU A 38 2.44 -6.83 11.15
CA LEU A 38 1.36 -5.85 11.12
C LEU A 38 1.18 -5.16 9.76
N ALA A 39 2.19 -5.10 8.88
CA ALA A 39 2.11 -4.32 7.64
C ALA A 39 1.80 -5.16 6.39
N VAL A 40 0.75 -5.98 6.47
CA VAL A 40 0.33 -6.91 5.41
C VAL A 40 -1.10 -6.59 4.98
N ALA A 41 -1.34 -6.47 3.67
CA ALA A 41 -2.70 -6.32 3.15
C ALA A 41 -3.55 -7.55 3.53
N GLY A 42 -4.79 -7.31 3.94
CA GLY A 42 -5.70 -8.32 4.47
C GLY A 42 -5.67 -8.43 5.99
N ALA A 43 -4.74 -7.72 6.66
CA ALA A 43 -4.68 -7.65 8.11
C ALA A 43 -5.62 -6.58 8.70
N VAL A 44 -5.91 -6.75 9.99
CA VAL A 44 -6.51 -5.74 10.86
C VAL A 44 -5.51 -5.42 11.97
N ILE A 45 -5.22 -4.15 12.18
CA ILE A 45 -4.24 -3.65 13.16
C ILE A 45 -4.92 -2.69 14.15
N GLU A 46 -4.19 -2.27 15.19
CA GLU A 46 -4.65 -1.19 16.07
C GLU A 46 -4.77 0.13 15.28
N GLY A 47 -5.89 0.84 15.44
CA GLY A 47 -6.18 2.07 14.68
C GLY A 47 -5.08 3.12 14.77
N GLY A 48 -4.67 3.44 16.01
CA GLY A 48 -3.57 4.37 16.29
C GLY A 48 -2.18 3.97 15.80
N THR A 49 -2.03 2.77 15.22
CA THR A 49 -0.77 2.34 14.58
C THR A 49 -0.76 2.51 13.06
N LEU A 50 -1.90 2.84 12.45
CA LEU A 50 -1.99 3.11 11.01
C LEU A 50 -1.18 4.36 10.65
N THR A 51 -0.13 4.17 9.85
CA THR A 51 0.79 5.23 9.42
C THR A 51 1.12 5.09 7.94
N VAL A 52 1.65 6.16 7.34
CA VAL A 52 2.13 6.14 5.96
C VAL A 52 3.21 5.07 5.75
N THR A 53 4.11 4.86 6.72
CA THR A 53 5.15 3.83 6.65
C THR A 53 4.57 2.41 6.56
N ILE A 54 3.45 2.13 7.23
CA ILE A 54 2.75 0.84 7.07
C ILE A 54 2.20 0.71 5.65
N LEU A 55 1.58 1.77 5.11
CA LEU A 55 1.04 1.76 3.75
C LEU A 55 2.14 1.64 2.68
N GLU A 56 3.31 2.24 2.91
CA GLU A 56 4.50 2.08 2.06
C GLU A 56 4.96 0.63 2.03
N LYS A 57 4.99 -0.06 3.18
CA LYS A 57 5.34 -1.49 3.25
C LYS A 57 4.32 -2.35 2.50
N VAL A 58 3.03 -2.05 2.61
CA VAL A 58 1.98 -2.71 1.82
C VAL A 58 2.20 -2.46 0.32
N LEU A 59 2.46 -1.22 -0.09
CA LEU A 59 2.77 -0.88 -1.50
C LEU A 59 4.01 -1.61 -2.02
N GLN A 60 5.06 -1.73 -1.20
CA GLN A 60 6.29 -2.44 -1.55
C GLN A 60 6.03 -3.93 -1.75
N ALA A 61 5.19 -4.54 -0.92
CA ALA A 61 4.83 -5.95 -1.01
C ALA A 61 4.11 -6.33 -2.33
N ILE A 62 3.38 -5.39 -2.96
CA ILE A 62 2.76 -5.60 -4.29
C ILE A 62 3.83 -5.77 -5.40
N GLY A 63 5.06 -5.28 -5.18
CA GLY A 63 6.15 -5.37 -6.14
C GLY A 63 6.10 -4.32 -7.25
N SER A 64 6.88 -4.52 -8.31
CA SER A 64 7.12 -3.54 -9.37
C SER A 64 5.97 -3.45 -10.37
N VAL A 65 4.90 -2.76 -9.99
CA VAL A 65 3.71 -2.51 -10.82
C VAL A 65 3.46 -1.01 -10.97
N SER A 66 3.17 -0.58 -12.21
CA SER A 66 3.11 0.84 -12.58
C SER A 66 1.91 1.61 -12.01
N ARG A 67 0.84 0.92 -11.63
CA ARG A 67 -0.34 1.49 -10.95
C ARG A 67 -0.79 0.53 -9.86
N LYS A 68 -0.70 0.97 -8.61
CA LYS A 68 -1.03 0.22 -7.41
C LYS A 68 -1.42 1.19 -6.28
N ILE A 69 -2.15 0.69 -5.30
CA ILE A 69 -2.63 1.44 -4.15
C ILE A 69 -2.56 0.55 -2.90
N ALA A 70 -2.11 1.12 -1.78
CA ALA A 70 -2.34 0.57 -0.45
C ALA A 70 -3.42 1.41 0.23
N ILE A 71 -4.34 0.73 0.89
CA ILE A 71 -5.52 1.32 1.50
C ILE A 71 -5.48 0.98 2.99
N GLY A 72 -5.56 2.01 3.83
CA GLY A 72 -5.77 1.87 5.27
C GLY A 72 -7.01 2.65 5.66
N ILE A 73 -7.95 2.00 6.34
CA ILE A 73 -9.15 2.67 6.86
C ILE A 73 -9.22 2.40 8.35
N ASP A 74 -9.10 3.46 9.13
CA ASP A 74 -9.24 3.41 10.58
C ASP A 74 -10.72 3.51 10.99
N ASN A 75 -11.18 2.53 11.76
CA ASN A 75 -12.54 2.51 12.26
C ASN A 75 -12.59 3.10 13.66
N GLU A 76 -12.85 4.40 13.74
CA GLU A 76 -13.13 5.11 14.98
C GLU A 76 -14.62 5.51 15.08
N SER A 77 -15.49 4.75 14.41
CA SER A 77 -16.93 5.07 14.33
C SER A 77 -17.74 4.69 15.57
N GLY A 78 -17.17 3.91 16.50
CA GLY A 78 -17.91 3.27 17.59
C GLY A 78 -18.71 2.03 17.15
N LEU A 79 -18.72 1.69 15.86
CA LEU A 79 -19.46 0.57 15.28
C LEU A 79 -18.52 -0.57 14.85
N SER A 80 -19.02 -1.80 14.80
CA SER A 80 -18.30 -2.91 14.17
C SER A 80 -18.67 -3.02 12.69
N TRP A 81 -17.68 -3.27 11.84
CA TRP A 81 -17.88 -3.45 10.41
C TRP A 81 -17.68 -4.91 10.01
N THR A 82 -18.47 -5.38 9.05
CA THR A 82 -18.36 -6.70 8.42
C THR A 82 -18.19 -6.52 6.91
N ALA A 83 -17.17 -7.14 6.33
CA ALA A 83 -16.88 -7.02 4.90
C ALA A 83 -18.05 -7.51 4.06
N LYS A 84 -18.42 -6.72 3.05
CA LYS A 84 -19.44 -7.09 2.07
C LYS A 84 -18.79 -7.58 0.79
N ASN A 85 -18.11 -6.69 0.07
CA ASN A 85 -17.40 -7.02 -1.17
C ASN A 85 -16.41 -5.92 -1.58
N ALA A 86 -15.51 -6.28 -2.48
CA ALA A 86 -14.74 -5.35 -3.29
C ALA A 86 -15.19 -5.50 -4.74
N TYR A 87 -15.55 -4.39 -5.39
CA TYR A 87 -15.89 -4.37 -6.82
C TYR A 87 -14.85 -3.54 -7.58
N PHE A 88 -14.17 -4.15 -8.54
CA PHE A 88 -13.16 -3.49 -9.36
C PHE A 88 -13.70 -3.23 -10.77
N VAL A 89 -13.86 -1.96 -11.13
CA VAL A 89 -14.10 -1.54 -12.53
C VAL A 89 -12.84 -1.73 -13.37
N SER A 90 -11.67 -1.52 -12.75
CA SER A 90 -10.36 -1.72 -13.38
C SER A 90 -9.37 -2.22 -12.34
N GLY A 91 -8.52 -3.17 -12.74
CA GLY A 91 -7.52 -3.75 -11.85
C GLY A 91 -8.05 -4.91 -11.03
N THR A 92 -7.28 -5.30 -10.02
CA THR A 92 -7.54 -6.47 -9.17
C THR A 92 -6.79 -6.34 -7.85
N SER A 93 -7.13 -7.20 -6.89
CA SER A 93 -6.35 -7.47 -5.69
C SER A 93 -6.28 -8.98 -5.49
N ASP A 94 -5.14 -9.46 -5.01
CA ASP A 94 -4.93 -10.87 -4.64
C ASP A 94 -5.30 -11.14 -3.17
N VAL A 95 -5.79 -10.12 -2.47
CA VAL A 95 -6.04 -10.11 -1.02
C VAL A 95 -7.54 -10.20 -0.75
N THR A 96 -7.92 -10.93 0.30
CA THR A 96 -9.30 -10.95 0.78
C THR A 96 -9.58 -9.73 1.65
N LEU A 97 -10.70 -9.05 1.41
CA LEU A 97 -11.12 -7.90 2.22
C LEU A 97 -11.27 -8.32 3.70
N PRO A 98 -10.62 -7.63 4.68
CA PRO A 98 -10.66 -8.03 6.08
C PRO A 98 -12.08 -8.20 6.63
N TYR A 99 -12.43 -9.41 7.06
CA TYR A 99 -13.84 -9.75 7.30
C TYR A 99 -14.52 -8.96 8.43
N SER A 100 -13.84 -8.73 9.55
CA SER A 100 -14.41 -8.03 10.71
C SER A 100 -13.45 -6.96 11.22
N VAL A 101 -13.93 -5.72 11.33
CA VAL A 101 -13.16 -4.56 11.77
C VAL A 101 -13.93 -3.86 12.88
N ARG A 102 -13.49 -4.03 14.13
CA ARG A 102 -14.11 -3.38 15.30
C ARG A 102 -13.69 -1.92 15.41
N SER A 103 -14.43 -1.12 16.18
CA SER A 103 -13.99 0.22 16.56
C SER A 103 -12.61 0.16 17.26
N GLY A 104 -11.76 1.14 17.02
CA GLY A 104 -10.38 1.19 17.52
C GLY A 104 -9.37 0.40 16.66
N LYS A 105 -9.80 -0.14 15.51
CA LYS A 105 -8.97 -0.95 14.60
C LYS A 105 -8.92 -0.34 13.22
N ALA A 106 -7.80 -0.53 12.53
CA ALA A 106 -7.66 -0.20 11.13
C ALA A 106 -7.55 -1.47 10.27
N LEU A 107 -8.20 -1.45 9.10
CA LEU A 107 -8.02 -2.48 8.08
C LEU A 107 -6.91 -2.07 7.11
N LEU A 108 -6.13 -3.04 6.64
CA LEU A 108 -5.17 -2.87 5.56
C LEU A 108 -5.63 -3.64 4.33
N TYR A 109 -5.60 -3.01 3.17
CA TYR A 109 -5.97 -3.63 1.90
C TYR A 109 -5.10 -3.08 0.75
N ASP A 110 -5.17 -3.72 -0.41
CA ASP A 110 -4.43 -3.27 -1.59
C ASP A 110 -5.23 -3.44 -2.88
N ALA A 111 -4.72 -2.85 -3.95
CA ALA A 111 -5.08 -3.20 -5.31
C ALA A 111 -3.98 -2.80 -6.29
N GLN A 112 -4.00 -3.42 -7.47
CA GLN A 112 -3.10 -3.16 -8.58
C GLN A 112 -3.83 -3.16 -9.92
N LYS A 113 -3.21 -2.56 -10.94
CA LYS A 113 -3.72 -2.70 -12.32
C LYS A 113 -3.76 -4.17 -12.74
N THR A 114 -4.58 -4.46 -13.74
CA THR A 114 -4.61 -5.77 -14.37
C THR A 114 -3.22 -6.14 -14.91
N ARG A 115 -2.79 -7.38 -14.66
CA ARG A 115 -1.48 -7.88 -15.09
C ARG A 115 -1.40 -7.95 -16.62
N GLY A 116 -0.20 -7.82 -17.15
CA GLY A 116 0.06 -7.83 -18.60
C GLY A 116 0.04 -6.43 -19.26
N PRO A 117 0.23 -6.39 -20.59
CA PRO A 117 0.44 -5.16 -21.36
C PRO A 117 -0.87 -4.42 -21.64
N VAL A 118 -1.57 -4.02 -20.57
CA VAL A 118 -2.83 -3.28 -20.63
C VAL A 118 -2.68 -1.90 -19.99
N ALA A 119 -3.18 -0.87 -20.67
CA ALA A 119 -3.10 0.53 -20.26
C ALA A 119 -4.26 0.91 -19.32
N THR A 120 -4.34 0.26 -18.17
CA THR A 120 -5.40 0.45 -17.16
C THR A 120 -4.83 0.87 -15.80
N GLY A 121 -5.70 1.38 -14.92
CA GLY A 121 -5.38 1.70 -13.52
C GLY A 121 -5.94 0.66 -12.53
N ALA A 122 -6.02 1.04 -11.26
CA ALA A 122 -6.73 0.32 -10.20
C ALA A 122 -7.88 1.20 -9.71
N VAL A 123 -9.13 0.81 -10.00
CA VAL A 123 -10.35 1.58 -9.73
C VAL A 123 -11.44 0.62 -9.23
N GLY A 124 -12.02 0.91 -8.07
CA GLY A 124 -13.05 0.09 -7.48
C GLY A 124 -13.71 0.73 -6.26
N VAL A 125 -14.63 -0.02 -5.66
CA VAL A 125 -15.36 0.33 -4.42
C VAL A 125 -15.21 -0.82 -3.44
N LEU A 126 -14.93 -0.49 -2.17
CA LEU A 126 -14.91 -1.44 -1.07
C LEU A 126 -16.14 -1.17 -0.21
N ALA A 127 -16.92 -2.19 0.13
CA ALA A 127 -18.12 -2.00 0.94
C ALA A 127 -18.07 -2.82 2.23
N TYR A 128 -18.52 -2.19 3.32
CA TYR A 128 -18.67 -2.81 4.64
C TYR A 128 -20.07 -2.56 5.19
N HIS A 129 -20.68 -3.60 5.76
CA HIS A 129 -21.87 -3.48 6.59
C HIS A 129 -21.47 -3.01 7.98
N MET A 130 -22.08 -1.93 8.46
CA MET A 130 -21.90 -1.42 9.81
C MET A 130 -22.96 -2.00 10.75
N SER A 131 -22.66 -2.11 12.04
CA SER A 131 -23.57 -2.72 13.03
C SER A 131 -24.87 -1.94 13.27
N ASP A 132 -24.97 -0.71 12.78
CA ASP A 132 -26.20 0.10 12.78
C ASP A 132 -27.15 -0.24 11.61
N GLY A 133 -26.77 -1.17 10.74
CA GLY A 133 -27.54 -1.59 9.57
C GLY A 133 -27.20 -0.82 8.29
N ASN A 134 -26.36 0.22 8.36
CA ASN A 134 -25.93 0.99 7.19
C ASN A 134 -24.73 0.35 6.47
N THR A 135 -24.34 0.93 5.33
CA THR A 135 -23.17 0.50 4.54
C THR A 135 -22.20 1.65 4.39
N LEU A 136 -20.92 1.41 4.69
CA LEU A 136 -19.79 2.27 4.32
C LEU A 136 -19.26 1.83 2.95
N ALA A 137 -19.02 2.77 2.03
CA ALA A 137 -18.51 2.53 0.68
C ALA A 137 -17.52 3.62 0.24
#